data_AF-A0A7Y5QZA8-F1
#
_entry.id   AF-A0A7Y5QZA8-F1
#
_cell.length_a   1.000
_cell.length_b   1.000
_cell.length_c   1.000
_cell.angle_alpha   90.00
_cell.angle_beta   90.00
_cell.angle_gamma   90.00
#
_symmetry.space_group_name_H-M   'P 1'
#
loop_
_entity.id
_entity.type
_entity.pdbx_description
1 polymer ?
#
loop_
_entity_poly.entity_id
_entity_poly.type
_entity_poly.pdbx_seq_one_letter_code
_entity_poly.pdbx_strand_id
1 'polypeptide(L)'
;MLLAGWLVATDAEERQRERRQQQQAAMAFSTDTDEAPRMTRAVQALIVITVAIYFLQMTVVQPRDIWSWLAFKQGDLTHSVWTVVTYAFVHLGFWHIAFNMYNLWIFGPRVEHMWSPGRFVAFYLWCALGGVLGHLMFGSGGMLMGASAAVLGVMLAYAMLWPDEELLLFGVVPMKV
;
A
#
# COMPACT_ATOMS: atom_id res chain seq x y z
N MET A 1 28.02 -60.74 -16.91
CA MET A 1 28.05 -59.40 -17.55
C MET A 1 26.70 -58.66 -17.51
N LEU A 2 25.54 -59.32 -17.53
CA LEU A 2 24.23 -58.65 -17.55
C LEU A 2 23.83 -57.95 -16.23
N LEU A 3 24.22 -58.48 -15.07
CA LEU A 3 23.89 -57.90 -13.75
C LEU A 3 24.59 -56.57 -13.45
N ALA A 4 25.81 -56.38 -13.95
CA ALA A 4 26.57 -55.15 -13.74
C ALA A 4 25.98 -53.96 -14.53
N GLY A 5 25.43 -54.21 -15.73
CA GLY A 5 24.77 -53.18 -16.53
C GLY A 5 23.45 -52.70 -15.91
N TRP A 6 22.71 -53.60 -15.25
CA TRP A 6 21.47 -53.27 -14.56
C TRP A 6 21.70 -52.42 -13.29
N LEU A 7 22.77 -52.74 -12.54
CA LEU A 7 23.16 -51.96 -11.36
C LEU A 7 23.63 -50.53 -11.71
N VAL A 8 24.32 -50.36 -12.84
CA VAL A 8 24.76 -49.03 -13.31
C VAL A 8 23.59 -48.21 -13.87
N ALA A 9 22.63 -48.85 -14.53
CA ALA A 9 21.44 -48.17 -15.04
C ALA A 9 20.54 -47.66 -13.91
N THR A 10 20.37 -48.44 -12.83
CA THR A 10 19.58 -48.05 -11.65
C THR A 10 20.20 -46.87 -10.90
N ASP A 11 21.52 -46.87 -10.71
CA ASP A 11 22.26 -45.77 -10.08
C ASP A 11 22.21 -44.48 -10.93
N ALA A 12 22.24 -44.60 -12.27
CA ALA A 12 22.05 -43.45 -13.15
C ALA A 12 20.64 -42.85 -13.07
N GLU A 13 19.61 -43.68 -12.96
CA GLU A 13 18.22 -43.24 -12.78
C GLU A 13 17.98 -42.59 -11.42
N GLU A 14 18.56 -43.13 -10.35
CA GLU A 14 18.49 -42.55 -9.00
C GLU A 14 19.14 -41.16 -8.96
N ARG A 15 20.36 -41.02 -9.49
CA ARG A 15 21.02 -39.71 -9.60
C ARG A 15 20.24 -38.72 -10.44
N GLN A 16 19.50 -39.18 -11.44
CA GLN A 16 18.64 -38.32 -12.26
C GLN A 16 17.38 -37.89 -11.51
N ARG A 17 16.80 -38.77 -10.67
CA ARG A 17 15.67 -38.44 -9.78
C ARG A 17 16.06 -37.45 -8.70
N GLU A 18 17.22 -37.65 -8.07
CA GLU A 18 17.76 -36.72 -7.07
C GLU A 18 18.03 -35.34 -7.68
N ARG A 19 18.64 -35.28 -8.86
CA ARG A 19 18.84 -34.00 -9.58
C ARG A 19 17.52 -33.32 -9.92
N ARG A 20 16.49 -34.08 -10.33
CA ARG A 20 15.15 -33.52 -10.60
C ARG A 20 14.49 -33.02 -9.32
N GLN A 21 14.60 -33.73 -8.21
CA GLN A 21 14.10 -33.27 -6.91
C GLN A 21 14.84 -32.04 -6.41
N GLN A 22 16.17 -31.99 -6.55
CA GLN A 22 16.96 -30.81 -6.21
C GLN A 22 16.63 -29.62 -7.12
N GLN A 23 16.42 -29.85 -8.42
CA GLN A 23 15.98 -28.79 -9.36
C GLN A 23 14.55 -28.31 -9.06
N GLN A 24 13.65 -29.21 -8.69
CA GLN A 24 12.28 -28.85 -8.29
C GLN A 24 12.25 -28.10 -6.94
N ALA A 25 13.06 -28.52 -5.97
CA ALA A 25 13.21 -27.83 -4.70
C ALA A 25 13.89 -26.46 -4.85
N ALA A 26 14.91 -26.36 -5.70
CA ALA A 26 15.56 -25.10 -6.05
C ALA A 26 14.62 -24.16 -6.82
N MET A 27 13.80 -24.69 -7.74
CA MET A 27 12.76 -23.90 -8.42
C MET A 27 11.69 -23.43 -7.43
N ALA A 28 11.19 -24.30 -6.55
CA ALA A 28 10.20 -23.96 -5.53
C ALA A 28 10.71 -22.91 -4.53
N PHE A 29 12.01 -22.94 -4.21
CA PHE A 29 12.67 -21.93 -3.38
C PHE A 29 12.91 -20.60 -4.13
N SER A 30 13.14 -20.66 -5.45
CA SER A 30 13.34 -19.46 -6.29
C SER A 30 12.05 -18.76 -6.71
N THR A 31 10.91 -19.45 -6.66
CA THR A 31 9.60 -18.87 -7.03
C THR A 31 9.02 -17.93 -5.97
N ASP A 32 9.67 -17.78 -4.81
CA ASP A 32 9.23 -16.86 -3.74
C ASP A 32 9.92 -15.48 -3.82
N THR A 33 10.79 -15.26 -4.82
CA THR A 33 11.47 -13.97 -5.05
C THR A 33 10.87 -13.13 -6.19
N ASP A 34 9.71 -13.51 -6.72
CA ASP A 34 8.85 -12.56 -7.46
C ASP A 34 8.21 -11.57 -6.46
N GLU A 35 9.06 -10.92 -5.65
CA GLU A 35 8.72 -9.73 -4.89
C GLU A 35 8.35 -8.66 -5.92
N ALA A 36 7.05 -8.54 -6.16
CA ALA A 36 6.47 -7.42 -6.89
C ALA A 36 7.19 -6.13 -6.43
N PRO A 37 7.57 -5.19 -7.33
CA PRO A 37 8.44 -4.08 -6.97
C PRO A 37 8.04 -3.46 -5.64
N ARG A 38 8.97 -3.43 -4.67
CA ARG A 38 8.73 -2.96 -3.29
C ARG A 38 8.03 -1.60 -3.22
N MET A 39 8.15 -0.79 -4.28
CA MET A 39 7.47 0.49 -4.44
C MET A 39 6.97 0.66 -5.88
N THR A 40 5.68 0.92 -6.02
CA THR A 40 5.04 1.21 -7.31
C THR A 40 4.99 2.71 -7.59
N ARG A 41 4.79 3.09 -8.86
CA ARG A 41 4.92 4.49 -9.30
C ARG A 41 3.84 5.39 -8.72
N ALA A 42 2.58 4.97 -8.66
CA ALA A 42 1.53 5.82 -8.11
C ALA A 42 1.63 5.95 -6.58
N VAL A 43 1.90 4.84 -5.87
CA VAL A 43 2.19 4.88 -4.43
C VAL A 43 3.35 5.82 -4.12
N GLN A 44 4.46 5.69 -4.84
CA GLN A 44 5.61 6.58 -4.67
C GLN A 44 5.24 8.05 -4.90
N ALA A 45 4.50 8.34 -5.97
CA ALA A 45 4.07 9.70 -6.28
C ALA A 45 3.19 10.28 -5.16
N LEU A 46 2.21 9.52 -4.66
CA LEU A 46 1.35 9.95 -3.56
C LEU A 46 2.14 10.22 -2.28
N ILE A 47 3.09 9.34 -1.93
CA ILE A 47 3.97 9.52 -0.78
C ILE A 47 4.82 10.78 -0.95
N VAL A 48 5.49 10.95 -2.09
CA VAL A 48 6.36 12.10 -2.36
C VAL A 48 5.58 13.41 -2.30
N ILE A 49 4.40 13.48 -2.93
CA ILE A 49 3.54 14.67 -2.91
C ILE A 49 3.12 15.00 -1.47
N THR A 50 2.67 13.99 -0.71
CA THR A 50 2.24 14.17 0.68
C THR A 50 3.37 14.65 1.58
N VAL A 51 4.54 14.03 1.46
CA VAL A 51 5.74 14.40 2.23
C VAL A 51 6.22 15.80 1.84
N ALA A 52 6.19 16.16 0.55
CA ALA A 52 6.55 17.50 0.10
C ALA A 52 5.61 18.58 0.67
N ILE A 53 4.29 18.34 0.66
CA ILE A 53 3.30 19.25 1.26
C ILE A 53 3.54 19.37 2.77
N TYR A 54 3.78 18.25 3.45
CA TYR A 54 4.09 18.28 4.88
C TYR A 54 5.41 19.00 5.19
N PHE A 55 6.43 18.84 4.35
CA PHE A 55 7.68 19.59 4.48
C PHE A 55 7.45 21.09 4.35
N LEU A 56 6.66 21.52 3.36
CA LEU A 56 6.28 22.93 3.20
C LEU A 56 5.51 23.45 4.41
N GLN A 57 4.61 22.64 4.98
CA GLN A 57 3.85 22.95 6.19
C GLN A 57 4.75 23.19 7.41
N MET A 58 5.92 22.54 7.46
CA MET A 58 6.82 22.61 8.62
C MET A 58 7.96 23.64 8.45
N THR A 59 8.25 24.08 7.23
CA THR A 59 9.47 24.86 6.94
C THR A 59 9.23 26.20 6.26
N VAL A 60 8.42 26.22 5.20
CA VAL A 60 8.28 27.39 4.32
C VAL A 60 7.04 28.22 4.68
N VAL A 61 5.93 27.54 4.99
CA VAL A 61 4.62 28.15 5.18
C VAL A 61 4.15 27.86 6.60
N GLN A 62 3.44 28.81 7.25
CA GLN A 62 2.86 28.50 8.55
C GLN A 62 1.81 27.39 8.41
N PRO A 63 1.75 26.42 9.33
CA PRO A 63 0.76 25.35 9.27
C PRO A 63 -0.68 25.86 9.11
N ARG A 64 -1.01 26.97 9.78
CA ARG A 64 -2.35 27.58 9.70
C ARG A 64 -2.73 27.99 8.29
N ASP A 65 -1.79 28.52 7.51
CA ASP A 65 -2.04 28.99 6.15
C ASP A 65 -2.30 27.79 5.24
N ILE A 66 -1.44 26.76 5.29
CA ILE A 66 -1.65 25.51 4.54
C ILE A 66 -3.00 24.87 4.89
N TRP A 67 -3.36 24.83 6.18
CA TRP A 67 -4.65 24.27 6.59
C TRP A 67 -5.80 25.09 6.03
N SER A 68 -5.72 26.42 6.07
CA SER A 68 -6.75 27.28 5.50
C SER A 68 -6.92 27.13 3.99
N TRP A 69 -5.86 26.77 3.26
CA TRP A 69 -5.90 26.65 1.81
C TRP A 69 -6.28 25.25 1.34
N LEU A 70 -5.84 24.22 2.04
CA LEU A 70 -5.89 22.83 1.54
C LEU A 70 -6.74 21.88 2.38
N ALA A 71 -7.03 22.20 3.65
CA ALA A 71 -7.86 21.36 4.49
C ALA A 71 -9.35 21.56 4.16
N PHE A 72 -10.13 20.50 4.33
CA PHE A 72 -11.56 20.57 4.07
C PHE A 72 -12.29 21.15 5.28
N LYS A 73 -13.02 22.25 5.08
CA LYS A 73 -13.87 22.88 6.10
C LYS A 73 -15.34 22.78 5.68
N GLN A 74 -16.17 22.28 6.59
CA GLN A 74 -17.62 22.25 6.37
C GLN A 74 -18.15 23.67 6.15
N GLY A 75 -18.92 23.87 5.08
CA GLY A 75 -19.57 25.14 4.75
C GLY A 75 -18.80 26.09 3.82
N ASP A 76 -17.57 25.77 3.40
CA ASP A 76 -16.75 26.61 2.50
C ASP A 76 -16.58 26.03 1.08
N LEU A 77 -17.50 25.15 0.67
CA LEU A 77 -17.43 24.44 -0.61
C LEU A 77 -17.48 25.38 -1.83
N THR A 78 -18.05 26.57 -1.71
CA THR A 78 -18.20 27.51 -2.84
C THR A 78 -16.88 28.17 -3.24
N HIS A 79 -15.95 28.35 -2.30
CA HIS A 79 -14.68 29.02 -2.55
C HIS A 79 -13.48 28.07 -2.50
N SER A 80 -13.67 26.85 -2.01
CA SER A 80 -12.59 25.92 -1.71
C SER A 80 -12.87 24.51 -2.25
N VAL A 81 -13.44 24.40 -3.46
CA VAL A 81 -13.85 23.10 -4.06
C VAL A 81 -12.72 22.07 -4.14
N TRP A 82 -11.47 22.51 -4.30
CA TRP A 82 -10.31 21.60 -4.36
C TRP A 82 -10.04 20.91 -3.03
N THR A 83 -10.50 21.47 -1.90
CA THR A 83 -10.30 20.90 -0.56
C THR A 83 -10.94 19.54 -0.37
N VAL A 84 -11.93 19.17 -1.20
CA VAL A 84 -12.50 17.82 -1.22
C VAL A 84 -11.48 16.74 -1.59
N VAL A 85 -10.39 17.13 -2.26
CA VAL A 85 -9.27 16.24 -2.61
C VAL A 85 -8.01 16.62 -1.84
N THR A 86 -7.65 17.90 -1.79
CA THR A 86 -6.35 18.33 -1.25
C THR A 86 -6.19 18.05 0.23
N TYR A 87 -7.28 17.92 0.98
CA TYR A 87 -7.22 17.61 2.41
C TYR A 87 -6.46 16.29 2.69
N ALA A 88 -6.51 15.34 1.76
CA ALA A 88 -5.86 14.03 1.88
C ALA A 88 -4.33 14.14 1.92
N PHE A 89 -3.75 15.29 1.55
CA PHE A 89 -2.31 15.51 1.51
C PHE A 89 -1.79 16.37 2.68
N VAL A 90 -2.68 16.92 3.50
CA VAL A 90 -2.35 17.79 4.65
C VAL A 90 -2.38 16.96 5.94
N HIS A 91 -1.43 17.14 6.86
CA HIS A 91 -1.32 16.28 8.04
C HIS A 91 -1.12 17.03 9.36
N LEU A 92 -1.78 16.55 10.41
CA LEU A 92 -1.65 17.01 11.80
C LEU A 92 -0.45 16.36 12.49
N GLY A 93 0.72 16.95 12.32
CA GLY A 93 1.94 16.51 13.00
C GLY A 93 2.58 15.24 12.42
N PHE A 94 3.74 14.90 12.97
CA PHE A 94 4.64 13.90 12.40
C PHE A 94 4.05 12.49 12.43
N TRP A 95 3.50 12.07 13.57
CA TRP A 95 2.96 10.71 13.71
C TRP A 95 1.78 10.47 12.77
N HIS A 96 0.94 11.48 12.53
CA HIS A 96 -0.19 11.34 11.62
C HIS A 96 0.25 11.05 10.18
N ILE A 97 1.25 11.78 9.66
CA ILE A 97 1.80 11.47 8.33
C ILE A 97 2.56 10.14 8.33
N ALA A 98 3.37 9.86 9.35
CA ALA A 98 4.17 8.64 9.42
C ALA A 98 3.28 7.38 9.35
N PHE A 99 2.19 7.33 10.13
CA PHE A 99 1.25 6.21 10.08
C PHE A 99 0.55 6.07 8.74
N ASN A 100 0.11 7.17 8.11
CA ASN A 100 -0.55 7.11 6.81
C ASN A 100 0.40 6.61 5.72
N MET A 101 1.62 7.15 5.66
CA MET A 101 2.59 6.79 4.62
C MET A 101 3.14 5.38 4.82
N TYR A 102 3.32 4.95 6.07
CA TYR A 102 3.71 3.57 6.40
C TYR A 102 2.67 2.56 5.90
N ASN A 103 1.40 2.78 6.21
CA ASN A 103 0.33 1.88 5.74
C ASN A 103 0.18 1.94 4.21
N LEU A 104 0.24 3.13 3.61
CA LEU A 104 0.18 3.26 2.15
C LEU A 104 1.36 2.54 1.47
N TRP A 105 2.54 2.60 2.06
CA TRP A 105 3.74 1.90 1.57
C TRP A 105 3.62 0.38 1.66
N ILE A 106 3.02 -0.16 2.73
CA ILE A 106 2.83 -1.60 2.90
C ILE A 106 1.75 -2.15 1.96
N PHE A 107 0.56 -1.54 1.99
CA PHE A 107 -0.61 -2.11 1.32
C PHE A 107 -0.77 -1.63 -0.12
N GLY A 108 -0.35 -0.40 -0.41
CA GLY A 108 -0.54 0.25 -1.71
C GLY A 108 0.07 -0.49 -2.89
N PRO A 109 1.35 -0.89 -2.86
CA PRO A 109 2.02 -1.47 -4.02
C PRO A 109 1.33 -2.72 -4.56
N ARG A 110 0.85 -3.58 -3.67
CA ARG A 110 0.18 -4.82 -4.05
C ARG A 110 -1.18 -4.58 -4.70
N VAL A 111 -1.95 -3.62 -4.17
CA VAL A 111 -3.22 -3.18 -4.78
C VAL A 111 -2.97 -2.50 -6.13
N GLU A 112 -1.93 -1.67 -6.25
CA GLU A 112 -1.57 -1.00 -7.52
C GLU A 112 -1.20 -2.02 -8.61
N HIS A 113 -0.43 -3.06 -8.28
CA HIS A 113 -0.08 -4.13 -9.22
C HIS A 113 -1.31 -4.86 -9.76
N MET A 114 -2.32 -5.09 -8.91
CA MET A 114 -3.56 -5.75 -9.32
C MET A 114 -4.40 -4.88 -10.26
N TRP A 115 -4.46 -3.56 -10.03
CA TRP A 115 -5.42 -2.68 -10.70
C TRP A 115 -4.84 -1.72 -11.74
N SER A 116 -3.52 -1.62 -11.89
CA SER A 116 -2.80 -0.57 -12.62
C SER A 116 -2.73 0.79 -11.88
N PRO A 117 -1.71 1.63 -12.18
CA PRO A 117 -1.50 2.91 -11.51
C PRO A 117 -2.71 3.85 -11.57
N GLY A 118 -3.35 3.97 -12.74
CA GLY A 118 -4.46 4.91 -12.92
C GLY A 118 -5.70 4.53 -12.12
N ARG A 119 -6.05 3.24 -12.08
CA ARG A 119 -7.19 2.76 -11.29
C ARG A 119 -6.92 2.83 -9.79
N PHE A 120 -5.67 2.56 -9.38
CA PHE A 120 -5.25 2.72 -7.99
C PHE A 120 -5.39 4.17 -7.52
N VAL A 121 -4.90 5.15 -8.30
CA VAL A 121 -5.06 6.58 -7.96
C VAL A 121 -6.54 6.96 -7.93
N ALA A 122 -7.33 6.54 -8.91
CA ALA A 122 -8.76 6.81 -8.92
C ALA A 122 -9.45 6.25 -7.67
N PHE A 123 -9.14 5.01 -7.29
CA PHE A 123 -9.66 4.39 -6.07
C PHE A 123 -9.25 5.15 -4.80
N TYR A 124 -7.96 5.50 -4.68
CA TYR A 124 -7.45 6.32 -3.57
C TYR A 124 -8.24 7.64 -3.43
N LEU A 125 -8.48 8.34 -4.55
CA LEU A 125 -9.23 9.59 -4.57
C LEU A 125 -10.73 9.39 -4.27
N TRP A 126 -11.33 8.29 -4.72
CA TRP A 126 -12.71 7.94 -4.35
C TRP A 126 -12.85 7.66 -2.85
N CYS A 127 -11.89 6.97 -2.25
CA CYS A 127 -11.86 6.77 -0.80
C CYS A 127 -11.66 8.09 -0.04
N ALA A 128 -10.80 8.99 -0.55
CA ALA A 128 -10.70 10.35 0.00
C ALA A 128 -12.04 11.11 -0.09
N LEU A 129 -12.77 11.01 -1.20
CA LEU A 129 -14.10 11.62 -1.31
C LEU A 129 -15.09 10.99 -0.32
N GLY A 130 -15.03 9.68 -0.10
CA GLY A 130 -15.77 9.00 0.96
C GLY A 130 -15.50 9.58 2.34
N GLY A 131 -14.25 9.97 2.62
CA GLY A 131 -13.88 10.69 3.85
C GLY A 131 -14.56 12.04 4.01
N VAL A 132 -14.71 12.80 2.92
CA VAL A 132 -15.47 14.07 2.93
C VAL A 132 -16.93 13.81 3.25
N LEU A 133 -17.55 12.82 2.61
CA LEU A 133 -18.94 12.44 2.88
C LEU A 133 -19.13 12.02 4.34
N GLY A 134 -18.26 11.17 4.86
CA GLY A 134 -18.28 10.78 6.28
C GLY A 134 -18.12 11.97 7.22
N HIS A 135 -17.20 12.88 6.91
CA HIS A 135 -17.01 14.10 7.70
C HIS A 135 -18.23 15.02 7.64
N LEU A 136 -18.91 15.13 6.50
CA LEU A 136 -20.15 15.92 6.39
C LEU A 136 -21.31 15.31 7.18
N MET A 137 -21.41 13.97 7.22
CA MET A 137 -22.49 13.28 7.91
C MET A 137 -22.29 13.21 9.43
N PHE A 138 -21.04 13.06 9.89
CA PHE A 138 -20.74 12.72 11.29
C PHE A 138 -19.80 13.71 11.99
N GLY A 139 -19.19 14.65 11.26
CA GLY A 139 -18.20 15.59 11.81
C GLY A 139 -18.84 16.76 12.57
N SER A 140 -18.21 17.16 13.67
CA SER A 140 -18.71 18.21 14.58
C SER A 140 -18.08 19.60 14.33
N GLY A 141 -17.94 20.03 13.07
CA GLY A 141 -17.49 21.39 12.74
C GLY A 141 -15.98 21.64 12.72
N GLY A 142 -15.15 20.58 12.64
CA GLY A 142 -13.69 20.68 12.49
C GLY A 142 -13.21 20.70 11.04
N MET A 143 -11.91 20.98 10.85
CA MET A 143 -11.23 20.77 9.57
C MET A 143 -10.91 19.29 9.40
N LEU A 144 -11.26 18.72 8.24
CA LEU A 144 -10.84 17.39 7.84
C LEU A 144 -9.50 17.50 7.11
N MET A 145 -8.51 16.74 7.57
CA MET A 145 -7.15 16.72 7.03
C MET A 145 -6.54 15.34 7.28
N GLY A 146 -5.78 14.83 6.32
CA GLY A 146 -5.05 13.57 6.42
C GLY A 146 -5.48 12.55 5.38
N ALA A 147 -4.53 11.70 5.00
CA ALA A 147 -4.74 10.65 4.00
C ALA A 147 -5.58 9.46 4.49
N SER A 148 -6.01 9.46 5.76
CA SER A 148 -6.54 8.28 6.45
C SER A 148 -7.74 7.64 5.77
N ALA A 149 -8.69 8.43 5.27
CA ALA A 149 -9.83 7.89 4.53
C ALA A 149 -9.40 7.12 3.28
N ALA A 150 -8.42 7.64 2.54
CA ALA A 150 -7.89 6.99 1.35
C ALA A 150 -7.08 5.74 1.70
N VAL A 151 -6.20 5.83 2.70
CA VAL A 151 -5.34 4.73 3.14
C VAL A 151 -6.15 3.58 3.73
N LEU A 152 -7.16 3.86 4.56
CA LEU A 152 -8.08 2.84 5.09
C LEU A 152 -8.86 2.15 3.97
N GLY A 153 -9.25 2.90 2.92
CA GLY A 153 -9.83 2.31 1.72
C GLY A 153 -8.89 1.35 1.01
N VAL A 154 -7.61 1.71 0.86
CA VAL A 154 -6.56 0.83 0.30
C VAL A 154 -6.34 -0.41 1.17
N MET A 155 -6.32 -0.26 2.50
CA MET A 155 -6.21 -1.39 3.43
C MET A 155 -7.42 -2.33 3.32
N LEU A 156 -8.64 -1.78 3.21
CA LEU A 156 -9.84 -2.58 3.01
C LEU A 156 -9.80 -3.32 1.66
N ALA A 157 -9.38 -2.64 0.59
CA ALA A 157 -9.21 -3.28 -0.72
C ALA A 157 -8.20 -4.43 -0.65
N TYR A 158 -7.06 -4.22 0.03
CA TYR A 158 -6.08 -5.27 0.28
C TYR A 158 -6.72 -6.45 1.02
N ALA A 159 -7.42 -6.19 2.12
CA ALA A 159 -8.09 -7.20 2.93
C ALA A 159 -9.09 -8.05 2.13
N MET A 160 -9.85 -7.40 1.25
CA MET A 160 -10.82 -8.10 0.41
C MET A 160 -10.18 -8.92 -0.72
N LEU A 161 -9.02 -8.49 -1.23
CA LEU A 161 -8.30 -9.18 -2.30
C LEU A 161 -7.46 -10.36 -1.79
N TRP A 162 -6.97 -10.28 -0.56
CA TRP A 162 -6.12 -11.30 0.07
C TRP A 162 -6.55 -11.63 1.51
N PRO A 163 -7.76 -12.19 1.71
CA PRO A 163 -8.30 -12.46 3.05
C PRO A 163 -7.55 -13.58 3.80
N ASP A 164 -6.91 -14.50 3.09
CA ASP A 164 -6.19 -15.62 3.71
C ASP A 164 -4.69 -15.35 3.91
N GLU A 165 -4.22 -14.14 3.56
CA GLU A 165 -2.82 -13.77 3.71
C GLU A 165 -2.48 -13.43 5.16
N GLU A 166 -1.35 -13.95 5.66
CA GLU A 166 -0.86 -13.64 7.00
C GLU A 166 0.06 -12.42 6.94
N LEU A 167 -0.42 -11.30 7.45
CA LEU A 167 0.38 -10.09 7.63
C LEU A 167 0.98 -10.08 9.03
N LEU A 168 2.29 -9.88 9.09
CA LEU A 168 2.98 -9.64 10.35
C LEU A 168 2.67 -8.22 10.83
N LEU A 169 1.64 -8.08 11.67
CA LEU A 169 1.32 -6.84 12.35
C LEU A 169 2.53 -6.42 13.21
N PHE A 170 3.06 -5.22 12.93
CA PHE A 170 4.29 -4.68 13.51
C PHE A 170 5.54 -5.57 13.35
N GLY A 171 5.53 -6.51 12.39
CA GLY A 171 6.63 -7.46 12.20
C GLY A 171 6.71 -8.57 13.25
N VAL A 172 5.71 -8.69 14.14
CA VAL A 172 5.76 -9.61 15.29
C VAL A 172 4.56 -10.55 15.33
N VAL A 173 3.35 -10.06 15.03
CA VAL A 173 2.12 -10.85 15.21
C VAL A 173 1.55 -11.24 13.85
N PRO A 174 1.60 -12.53 13.44
CA PRO A 174 0.91 -12.97 12.24
C PRO A 174 -0.60 -12.82 12.45
N MET A 175 -1.24 -12.01 11.62
CA MET A 175 -2.69 -11.88 11.58
C MET A 175 -3.17 -12.18 10.18
N LYS A 176 -4.14 -13.09 10.07
CA LYS A 176 -4.93 -13.23 8.86
C LYS A 176 -5.76 -11.97 8.69
N VAL A 177 -5.79 -11.46 7.47
CA VAL A 177 -6.45 -10.20 7.13
C VAL A 177 -7.97 -10.36 7.10
#